data_AF-A0A2V6DEI9-F1
#
_entry.id   AF-A0A2V6DEI9-F1
#
_cell.length_a   1.000
_cell.length_b   1.000
_cell.length_c   1.000
_cell.angle_alpha   90.00
_cell.angle_beta   90.00
_cell.angle_gamma   90.00
#
_symmetry.space_group_name_H-M   'P 1'
#
loop_
_entity.id
_entity.type
_entity.pdbx_description
1 polymer ?
#
loop_
_entity_poly.entity_id
_entity_poly.type
_entity_poly.pdbx_seq_one_letter_code
_entity_poly.pdbx_strand_id
1 'polypeptide(L)'
;MEGLTTIPSRFGPKETMDRLVAEINAKGMNVFARIDHAAGAAEVGLTLRPTELIIFGNARGGTPLMQSVQTVGIDLPLKVLVWQDAESKTWLSYNEPSWIAQRHGIINSQPVSGLVLGISALTLGIGLLRAGVQSETLANSSQPTADPDWSELIATMDKMHTAMGAIERSGNADVDFVRLMLPHHQAAIDMAKTQLLYGKDPQMRRLAQEIVTDQQLEIELMRRWLKQRELASAKDNKTSAPDSGKENQK
;
A
#
# COMPACT_ATOMS: atom_id res chain seq x y z
N MET A 1 -21.37 20.41 1.47
CA MET A 1 -21.31 19.84 2.82
C MET A 1 -19.89 19.97 3.31
N GLU A 2 -19.67 20.19 4.60
CA GLU A 2 -18.31 20.24 5.13
C GLU A 2 -17.62 18.88 4.88
N GLY A 3 -16.38 18.91 4.39
CA GLY A 3 -15.59 17.70 4.14
C GLY A 3 -15.92 16.90 2.88
N LEU A 4 -16.95 17.27 2.12
CA LEU A 4 -17.31 16.60 0.86
C LEU A 4 -16.85 17.44 -0.33
N THR A 5 -15.99 16.86 -1.17
CA THR A 5 -15.60 17.47 -2.44
C THR A 5 -16.42 16.87 -3.58
N THR A 6 -16.92 17.74 -4.44
CA THR A 6 -17.67 17.37 -5.65
C THR A 6 -17.05 18.05 -6.87
N ILE A 7 -16.73 17.27 -7.90
CA ILE A 7 -16.08 17.76 -9.12
C ILE A 7 -16.83 17.27 -10.37
N PRO A 8 -16.98 18.12 -11.40
CA PRO A 8 -17.70 17.76 -12.62
C PRO A 8 -16.85 16.86 -13.52
N SER A 9 -17.42 15.78 -14.04
CA SER A 9 -16.78 14.96 -15.08
C SER A 9 -17.29 15.36 -16.46
N ARG A 10 -16.39 15.38 -17.44
CA ARG A 10 -16.73 15.60 -18.86
C ARG A 10 -17.28 14.35 -19.56
N PHE A 11 -17.22 13.19 -18.90
CA PHE A 11 -17.67 11.92 -19.44
C PHE A 11 -19.01 11.51 -18.82
N GLY A 12 -19.66 10.52 -19.44
CA GLY A 12 -20.87 9.92 -18.89
C GLY A 12 -20.57 9.06 -17.63
N PRO A 13 -21.56 8.77 -16.78
CA PRO A 13 -21.34 8.11 -15.49
C PRO A 13 -20.56 6.79 -15.57
N LYS A 14 -20.94 5.91 -16.50
CA LYS A 14 -20.26 4.62 -16.70
C LYS A 14 -18.80 4.80 -17.11
N GLU A 15 -18.54 5.65 -18.09
CA GLU A 15 -17.18 5.90 -18.58
C GLU A 15 -16.31 6.53 -17.48
N THR A 16 -16.86 7.50 -16.73
CA THR A 16 -16.19 8.10 -15.58
C THR A 16 -15.80 7.05 -14.53
N MET A 17 -16.71 6.14 -14.19
CA MET A 17 -16.41 5.07 -13.22
C MET A 17 -15.37 4.08 -13.75
N ASP A 18 -15.49 3.64 -15.01
CA ASP A 18 -14.54 2.71 -15.62
C ASP A 18 -13.12 3.31 -15.68
N ARG A 19 -13.00 4.60 -16.00
CA ARG A 19 -11.73 5.34 -15.96
C ARG A 19 -11.17 5.45 -14.54
N LEU A 20 -12.03 5.71 -13.54
CA LEU A 20 -11.61 5.77 -12.14
C LEU A 20 -11.08 4.43 -11.64
N VAL A 21 -11.75 3.32 -11.98
CA VAL A 21 -11.27 1.96 -11.68
C VAL A 21 -9.89 1.73 -12.31
N ALA A 22 -9.72 2.10 -13.58
CA ALA A 22 -8.45 1.95 -14.28
C ALA A 22 -7.32 2.74 -13.59
N GLU A 23 -7.59 3.98 -13.20
CA GLU A 23 -6.64 4.84 -12.47
C GLU A 23 -6.30 4.32 -11.06
N ILE A 24 -7.29 3.81 -10.32
CA ILE A 24 -7.10 3.18 -9.00
C ILE A 24 -6.16 1.97 -9.15
N ASN A 25 -6.44 1.10 -10.11
CA ASN A 25 -5.65 -0.09 -10.38
C ASN A 25 -4.23 0.26 -10.88
N ALA A 26 -4.09 1.27 -11.73
CA ALA A 26 -2.80 1.74 -12.23
C ALA A 26 -1.90 2.26 -11.10
N LYS A 27 -2.48 2.76 -10.01
CA LYS A 27 -1.77 3.26 -8.83
C LYS A 27 -1.52 2.21 -7.75
N GLY A 28 -1.80 0.93 -8.02
CA GLY A 28 -1.57 -0.15 -7.07
C GLY A 28 -2.50 -0.08 -5.85
N MET A 29 -3.67 0.53 -5.99
CA MET A 29 -4.74 0.47 -5.01
C MET A 29 -5.74 -0.61 -5.42
N ASN A 30 -6.36 -1.25 -4.43
CA ASN A 30 -7.35 -2.30 -4.65
C ASN A 30 -8.74 -1.69 -4.74
N VAL A 31 -9.54 -2.17 -5.69
CA VAL A 31 -10.99 -1.97 -5.72
C VAL A 31 -11.63 -3.09 -4.92
N PHE A 32 -12.25 -2.76 -3.78
CA PHE A 32 -12.92 -3.72 -2.90
C PHE A 32 -14.37 -3.97 -3.33
N ALA A 33 -15.06 -2.92 -3.77
CA ALA A 33 -16.43 -3.03 -4.24
C ALA A 33 -16.76 -1.92 -5.23
N ARG A 34 -17.69 -2.23 -6.12
CA ARG A 34 -18.36 -1.29 -7.01
C ARG A 34 -19.86 -1.54 -6.84
N ILE A 35 -20.60 -0.52 -6.41
CA ILE A 35 -22.00 -0.62 -5.98
C ILE A 35 -22.83 0.29 -6.87
N ASP A 36 -23.68 -0.31 -7.71
CA ASP A 36 -24.64 0.42 -8.54
C ASP A 36 -25.95 0.64 -7.76
N HIS A 37 -26.11 1.84 -7.21
CA HIS A 37 -27.33 2.20 -6.50
C HIS A 37 -28.53 2.36 -7.44
N ALA A 38 -28.31 2.68 -8.72
CA ALA A 38 -29.38 2.81 -9.69
C ALA A 38 -29.96 1.44 -10.05
N ALA A 39 -29.09 0.44 -10.23
CA ALA A 39 -29.52 -0.96 -10.39
C ALA A 39 -30.27 -1.45 -9.14
N GLY A 40 -29.72 -1.22 -7.94
CA GLY A 40 -30.39 -1.61 -6.69
C GLY A 40 -31.75 -0.93 -6.47
N ALA A 41 -31.91 0.33 -6.90
CA ALA A 41 -33.20 1.01 -6.88
C ALA A 41 -34.20 0.35 -7.85
N ALA A 42 -33.75 -0.02 -9.06
CA ALA A 42 -34.59 -0.66 -10.06
C ALA A 42 -35.11 -2.03 -9.59
N GLU A 43 -34.31 -2.79 -8.85
CA GLU A 43 -34.70 -4.09 -8.27
C GLU A 43 -35.91 -3.98 -7.33
N VAL A 44 -36.10 -2.82 -6.69
CA VAL A 44 -37.24 -2.53 -5.79
C VAL A 44 -38.29 -1.63 -6.44
N GLY A 45 -38.26 -1.49 -7.78
CA GLY A 45 -39.25 -0.71 -8.53
C GLY A 45 -39.12 0.81 -8.37
N LEU A 46 -37.98 1.30 -7.88
CA LEU A 46 -37.69 2.72 -7.76
C LEU A 46 -36.79 3.18 -8.92
N THR A 47 -36.93 4.44 -9.29
CA THR A 47 -36.02 5.07 -10.26
C THR A 47 -35.00 5.92 -9.52
N LEU A 48 -33.73 5.70 -9.83
CA LEU A 48 -32.64 6.55 -9.41
C LEU A 48 -31.80 6.90 -10.65
N ARG A 49 -31.40 8.16 -10.77
CA ARG A 49 -30.44 8.57 -11.80
C ARG A 49 -29.12 7.80 -11.61
N PRO A 50 -28.30 7.62 -12.66
CA PRO A 50 -27.02 6.92 -12.54
C PRO A 50 -26.25 7.35 -11.29
N THR A 51 -26.01 6.41 -10.37
CA THR A 51 -25.41 6.65 -9.06
C THR A 51 -24.64 5.40 -8.67
N GLU A 52 -23.32 5.49 -8.67
CA GLU A 52 -22.44 4.34 -8.48
C GLU A 52 -21.31 4.68 -7.51
N LEU A 53 -21.10 3.83 -6.51
CA LEU A 53 -20.08 4.00 -5.48
C LEU A 53 -18.93 3.02 -5.73
N ILE A 54 -17.70 3.51 -5.71
CA ILE A 54 -16.50 2.67 -5.65
C ILE A 54 -15.87 2.73 -4.27
N ILE A 55 -15.54 1.56 -3.72
CA ILE A 55 -14.83 1.39 -2.46
C ILE A 55 -13.43 0.86 -2.80
N PHE A 56 -12.41 1.60 -2.42
CA PHE A 56 -11.03 1.30 -2.79
C PHE A 56 -10.04 1.72 -1.71
N GLY A 57 -8.83 1.20 -1.80
CA GLY A 57 -7.74 1.62 -0.92
C GLY A 57 -6.55 0.69 -0.97
N ASN A 58 -5.64 0.91 -0.04
CA ASN A 58 -4.46 0.07 0.12
C ASN A 58 -4.22 -0.14 1.63
N ALA A 59 -4.03 -1.40 2.04
CA ALA A 59 -3.82 -1.76 3.44
C ALA A 59 -2.61 -1.04 4.05
N ARG A 60 -1.56 -0.77 3.27
CA ARG A 60 -0.37 0.00 3.68
C ARG A 60 -0.72 1.43 4.08
N GLY A 61 -1.66 2.06 3.38
CA GLY A 61 -2.09 3.43 3.68
C GLY A 61 -3.07 3.50 4.85
N GLY A 62 -4.02 2.56 4.92
CA GLY A 62 -5.09 2.58 5.91
C GLY A 62 -4.73 2.02 7.28
N THR A 63 -3.91 0.96 7.34
CA THR A 63 -3.61 0.25 8.60
C THR A 63 -2.91 1.15 9.64
N PRO A 64 -1.91 1.98 9.28
CA PRO A 64 -1.28 2.88 10.25
C PRO A 64 -2.25 3.90 10.86
N LEU A 65 -3.29 4.31 10.12
CA LEU A 65 -4.33 5.20 10.63
C LEU A 65 -5.24 4.46 11.61
N MET A 66 -5.62 3.22 11.31
CA MET A 66 -6.42 2.40 12.24
C MET A 66 -5.63 2.02 13.50
N GLN A 67 -4.31 1.88 13.40
CA GLN A 67 -3.42 1.69 14.56
C GLN A 67 -3.34 2.92 15.45
N SER A 68 -3.44 4.14 14.89
CA SER A 68 -3.44 5.37 15.69
C SER A 68 -4.81 5.65 16.30
N VAL A 69 -5.87 5.60 15.50
CA VAL A 69 -7.25 5.83 15.94
C VAL A 69 -8.20 4.88 15.20
N GLN A 70 -8.62 3.80 15.87
CA GLN A 70 -9.47 2.77 15.25
C GLN A 70 -10.77 3.29 14.65
N THR A 71 -11.35 4.37 15.20
CA THR A 71 -12.62 4.93 14.69
C THR A 71 -12.52 5.37 13.23
N VAL A 72 -11.31 5.65 12.71
CA VAL A 72 -11.10 5.97 11.28
C VAL A 72 -11.51 4.82 10.35
N GLY A 73 -11.59 3.59 10.87
CA GLY A 73 -12.03 2.42 10.14
C GLY A 73 -13.47 2.49 9.63
N ILE A 74 -14.32 3.42 10.12
CA ILE A 74 -15.66 3.63 9.54
C ILE A 74 -15.60 4.37 8.20
N ASP A 75 -14.60 5.23 8.04
CA ASP A 75 -14.39 6.04 6.84
C ASP A 75 -13.41 5.36 5.86
N LEU A 76 -12.66 4.34 6.30
CA LEU A 76 -11.83 3.47 5.47
C LEU A 76 -12.57 2.15 5.09
N PRO A 77 -12.30 1.53 3.92
CA PRO A 77 -11.55 2.07 2.79
C PRO A 77 -12.19 3.34 2.21
N LEU A 78 -11.42 4.06 1.40
CA LEU A 78 -11.87 5.28 0.75
C LEU A 78 -13.02 4.99 -0.22
N LYS A 79 -13.84 6.01 -0.46
CA LYS A 79 -15.05 5.91 -1.28
C LYS A 79 -15.15 7.09 -2.22
N VAL A 80 -15.54 6.82 -3.47
CA VAL A 80 -15.88 7.85 -4.46
C VAL A 80 -17.23 7.50 -5.07
N LEU A 81 -18.14 8.46 -5.08
CA LEU A 81 -19.45 8.37 -5.72
C LEU A 81 -19.40 9.02 -7.10
N VAL A 82 -19.75 8.30 -8.15
CA VAL A 82 -20.04 8.86 -9.48
C VAL A 82 -21.54 8.94 -9.64
N TRP A 83 -22.07 10.13 -9.90
CA TRP A 83 -23.52 10.32 -9.98
C TRP A 83 -23.92 11.33 -11.04
N GLN A 84 -25.15 11.24 -11.52
CA GLN A 84 -25.73 12.16 -12.51
C GLN A 84 -26.82 13.04 -11.87
N ASP A 85 -26.73 14.34 -12.10
CA ASP A 85 -27.76 15.29 -11.63
C ASP A 85 -28.98 15.35 -12.58
N ALA A 86 -29.95 16.19 -12.25
CA ALA A 86 -31.16 16.37 -13.05
C ALA A 86 -30.91 17.04 -14.41
N GLU A 87 -29.76 17.70 -14.60
CA GLU A 87 -29.33 18.33 -15.85
C GLU A 87 -28.47 17.39 -16.70
N SER A 88 -28.41 16.10 -16.34
CA SER A 88 -27.58 15.08 -16.98
C SER A 88 -26.07 15.29 -16.87
N LYS A 89 -25.60 16.17 -15.97
CA LYS A 89 -24.17 16.34 -15.70
C LYS A 89 -23.67 15.25 -14.76
N THR A 90 -22.48 14.72 -15.07
CA THR A 90 -21.81 13.70 -14.27
C THR A 90 -20.90 14.35 -13.24
N TRP A 91 -20.94 13.84 -12.01
CA TRP A 91 -20.17 14.33 -10.89
C TRP A 91 -19.40 13.19 -10.22
N LEU A 92 -18.20 13.48 -9.74
CA LEU A 92 -17.50 12.69 -8.73
C LEU A 92 -17.72 13.35 -7.37
N SER A 93 -17.91 12.57 -6.31
CA SER A 93 -17.95 13.10 -4.94
C SER A 93 -17.23 12.17 -3.96
N TYR A 94 -16.45 12.73 -3.05
CA TYR A 94 -15.69 11.96 -2.05
C TYR A 94 -15.42 12.78 -0.79
N ASN A 95 -15.20 12.08 0.33
CA ASN A 95 -14.80 12.72 1.58
C ASN A 95 -13.32 13.09 1.54
N GLU A 96 -13.00 14.35 1.83
CA GLU A 96 -11.64 14.86 1.87
C GLU A 96 -10.81 14.13 2.96
N PRO A 97 -9.62 13.58 2.65
CA PRO A 97 -8.81 12.87 3.63
C PRO A 97 -8.40 13.73 4.84
N SER A 98 -8.23 15.04 4.64
CA SER A 98 -7.97 15.99 5.72
C SER A 98 -9.17 16.10 6.68
N TRP A 99 -10.39 16.11 6.13
CA TRP A 99 -11.60 16.10 6.94
C TRP A 99 -11.79 14.77 7.67
N ILE A 100 -11.53 13.63 7.03
CA ILE A 100 -11.55 12.31 7.68
C ILE A 100 -10.56 12.31 8.86
N ALA A 101 -9.33 12.80 8.66
CA ALA A 101 -8.34 12.90 9.72
C ALA A 101 -8.83 13.79 10.88
N GLN A 102 -9.37 14.97 10.58
CA GLN A 102 -9.90 15.90 11.58
C GLN A 102 -11.08 15.30 12.36
N ARG A 103 -12.02 14.63 11.67
CA ARG A 103 -13.18 13.97 12.27
C ARG A 103 -12.79 12.96 13.35
N HIS A 104 -11.65 12.30 13.17
CA HIS A 104 -11.12 11.30 14.10
C HIS A 104 -10.00 11.81 15.01
N GLY A 105 -9.73 13.12 15.03
CA GLY A 105 -8.68 13.69 15.88
C GLY A 105 -7.25 13.28 15.50
N ILE A 106 -7.02 12.90 14.24
CA ILE A 106 -5.69 12.52 13.74
C ILE A 106 -4.92 13.80 13.40
N ILE A 107 -4.01 14.20 14.28
CA ILE A 107 -3.17 15.40 14.13
C ILE A 107 -1.77 15.00 13.62
N ASN A 108 -1.26 15.70 12.60
CA ASN A 108 0.13 15.59 12.11
C ASN A 108 0.59 14.18 11.72
N SER A 109 -0.22 13.42 10.96
CA SER A 109 0.19 12.08 10.50
C SER A 109 0.58 12.08 9.02
N GLN A 110 1.82 11.68 8.72
CA GLN A 110 2.33 11.45 7.36
C GLN A 110 1.43 10.55 6.48
N PRO A 111 0.72 9.53 7.00
CA PRO A 111 -0.18 8.70 6.20
C PRO A 111 -1.38 9.48 5.62
N VAL A 112 -1.85 10.55 6.27
CA VAL A 112 -2.95 11.39 5.73
C VAL A 112 -2.48 12.11 4.46
N SER A 113 -1.24 12.60 4.42
CA SER A 113 -0.67 13.23 3.22
C SER A 113 -0.64 12.27 2.04
N GLY A 114 -0.35 10.98 2.28
CA GLY A 114 -0.40 9.94 1.25
C GLY A 114 -1.80 9.72 0.67
N LEU A 115 -2.84 9.75 1.51
CA LEU A 115 -4.24 9.65 1.05
C LEU A 115 -4.68 10.86 0.23
N VAL A 116 -4.28 12.08 0.64
CA VAL A 116 -4.56 13.34 -0.09
C VAL A 116 -3.97 13.32 -1.49
N LEU A 117 -2.70 12.90 -1.62
CA LEU A 117 -2.02 12.80 -2.91
C LEU A 117 -2.64 11.72 -3.80
N GLY A 118 -3.04 10.59 -3.22
CA GLY A 118 -3.71 9.49 -3.92
C GLY A 118 -5.01 9.92 -4.59
N ILE A 119 -5.95 10.51 -3.85
CA ILE A 119 -7.23 10.95 -4.40
C ILE A 119 -7.05 12.12 -5.38
N SER A 120 -6.21 13.11 -5.06
CA SER A 120 -5.93 14.23 -5.97
C SER A 120 -5.41 13.76 -7.33
N ALA A 121 -4.49 12.78 -7.33
CA ALA A 121 -3.97 12.23 -8.57
C ALA A 121 -5.04 11.46 -9.36
N LEU A 122 -5.98 10.76 -8.69
CA LEU A 122 -7.07 10.04 -9.37
C LEU A 122 -7.99 11.01 -10.13
N THR A 123 -8.20 12.21 -9.59
CA THR A 123 -8.99 13.23 -10.27
C THR A 123 -8.25 13.84 -11.46
N LEU A 124 -6.93 14.02 -11.40
CA LEU A 124 -6.15 14.60 -12.52
C LEU A 124 -5.99 13.64 -13.71
N GLY A 125 -5.80 12.33 -13.47
CA GLY A 125 -5.60 11.31 -14.52
C GLY A 125 -6.81 11.13 -15.47
N ILE A 126 -8.00 11.51 -15.01
CA ILE A 126 -9.25 11.41 -15.79
C ILE A 126 -9.48 12.69 -16.64
N GLY A 127 -8.59 13.69 -16.59
CA GLY A 127 -8.75 14.95 -17.33
C GLY A 127 -9.89 15.82 -16.77
N LEU A 128 -10.01 15.85 -15.45
CA LEU A 128 -10.85 16.78 -14.71
C LEU A 128 -10.09 18.10 -14.59
N LEU A 129 -10.68 19.20 -15.09
CA LEU A 129 -10.11 20.55 -14.96
C LEU A 129 -10.03 20.92 -13.47
N ARG A 130 -8.81 21.07 -12.95
CA ARG A 130 -8.61 22.03 -11.86
C ARG A 130 -8.73 23.43 -12.47
N ALA A 131 -9.63 24.25 -11.93
CA ALA A 131 -9.57 25.67 -12.18
C ALA A 131 -8.27 26.22 -11.58
N GLY A 132 -7.25 26.39 -12.44
CA GLY A 132 -6.07 27.23 -12.29
C GLY A 132 -5.02 26.85 -11.24
N VAL A 133 -3.90 26.24 -11.67
CA VAL A 133 -2.50 26.66 -11.42
C VAL A 133 -1.62 25.99 -12.49
N GLN A 134 -0.71 26.75 -13.12
CA GLN A 134 0.24 26.33 -14.17
C GLN A 134 1.54 25.70 -13.61
N SER A 135 2.32 25.13 -14.55
CA SER A 135 3.69 24.55 -14.49
C SER A 135 3.75 23.04 -14.25
N GLU A 136 4.54 22.24 -14.95
CA GLU A 136 5.57 22.45 -15.98
C GLU A 136 5.79 21.12 -16.73
N THR A 137 6.26 21.19 -17.97
CA THR A 137 6.64 20.05 -18.82
C THR A 137 7.80 19.24 -18.24
N LEU A 138 7.73 17.91 -18.24
CA LEU A 138 8.91 17.05 -18.18
C LEU A 138 8.85 15.89 -19.18
N ALA A 139 10.03 15.62 -19.72
CA ALA A 139 10.32 14.97 -20.97
C ALA A 139 10.33 13.43 -20.90
N ASN A 140 10.13 12.86 -22.09
CA ASN A 140 10.27 11.46 -22.47
C ASN A 140 11.70 10.93 -22.17
N SER A 141 11.81 9.79 -21.47
CA SER A 141 13.07 9.05 -21.31
C SER A 141 12.96 7.64 -21.86
N SER A 142 13.77 7.35 -22.86
CA SER A 142 13.93 6.09 -23.59
C SER A 142 14.22 4.90 -22.68
N GLN A 143 13.57 3.75 -22.93
CA GLN A 143 13.84 2.47 -22.28
C GLN A 143 14.97 1.71 -23.01
N PRO A 144 15.85 0.95 -22.33
CA PRO A 144 16.89 0.14 -22.97
C PRO A 144 16.32 -1.17 -23.55
N THR A 145 16.90 -1.63 -24.67
CA THR A 145 16.46 -2.78 -25.47
C THR A 145 17.43 -3.97 -25.37
N ALA A 146 17.62 -4.55 -24.19
CA ALA A 146 18.39 -5.80 -24.04
C ALA A 146 17.50 -6.91 -23.47
N ASP A 147 17.54 -8.09 -24.11
CA ASP A 147 16.94 -9.31 -23.55
C ASP A 147 17.61 -9.70 -22.23
N PRO A 148 16.89 -10.32 -21.27
CA PRO A 148 17.46 -10.69 -19.98
C PRO A 148 18.60 -11.70 -20.15
N ASP A 149 19.77 -11.37 -19.61
CA ASP A 149 20.81 -12.35 -19.38
C ASP A 149 20.39 -13.21 -18.17
N TRP A 150 20.09 -14.49 -18.42
CA TRP A 150 19.72 -15.46 -17.39
C TRP A 150 20.79 -15.63 -16.30
N SER A 151 22.02 -15.16 -16.53
CA SER A 151 23.11 -15.18 -15.56
C SER A 151 22.78 -14.45 -14.25
N GLU A 152 21.99 -13.36 -14.28
CA GLU A 152 21.64 -12.58 -13.08
C GLU A 152 20.65 -13.34 -12.16
N LEU A 153 19.69 -14.06 -12.76
CA LEU A 153 18.77 -14.92 -12.01
C LEU A 153 19.46 -16.14 -11.39
N ILE A 154 20.44 -16.71 -12.09
CA ILE A 154 21.24 -17.83 -11.55
C ILE A 154 22.14 -17.32 -10.40
N ALA A 155 22.78 -16.16 -10.58
CA ALA A 155 23.63 -15.56 -9.55
C ALA A 155 22.86 -15.20 -8.27
N THR A 156 21.61 -14.74 -8.38
CA THR A 156 20.77 -14.46 -7.20
C THR A 156 20.43 -15.73 -6.41
N MET A 157 20.18 -16.83 -7.10
CA MET A 157 19.99 -18.14 -6.47
C MET A 157 21.24 -18.68 -5.80
N ASP A 158 22.40 -18.59 -6.45
CA ASP A 158 23.67 -19.05 -5.87
C ASP A 158 24.07 -18.25 -4.62
N LYS A 159 23.85 -16.93 -4.65
CA LYS A 159 24.05 -16.05 -3.48
C LYS A 159 23.17 -16.47 -2.31
N MET A 160 21.92 -16.82 -2.57
CA MET A 160 20.96 -17.28 -1.58
C MET A 160 21.35 -18.64 -0.99
N HIS A 161 21.73 -19.62 -1.83
CA HIS A 161 22.24 -20.91 -1.36
C HIS A 161 23.49 -20.76 -0.49
N THR A 162 24.42 -19.90 -0.90
CA THR A 162 25.63 -19.60 -0.13
C THR A 162 25.28 -18.99 1.22
N ALA A 163 24.39 -17.99 1.23
CA ALA A 163 23.96 -17.33 2.47
C ALA A 163 23.24 -18.30 3.42
N MET A 164 22.39 -19.18 2.90
CA MET A 164 21.70 -20.20 3.70
C MET A 164 22.66 -21.27 4.24
N GLY A 165 23.63 -21.71 3.43
CA GLY A 165 24.65 -22.69 3.84
C GLY A 165 25.61 -22.18 4.92
N ALA A 166 25.78 -20.86 5.03
CA ALA A 166 26.61 -20.22 6.05
C ALA A 166 25.90 -20.04 7.41
N ILE A 167 24.61 -20.37 7.53
CA ILE A 167 23.86 -20.22 8.78
C ILE A 167 24.19 -21.37 9.73
N GLU A 168 24.82 -21.03 10.85
CA GLU A 168 25.01 -21.95 11.97
C GLU A 168 23.71 -22.11 12.76
N ARG A 169 23.36 -23.36 13.10
CA ARG A 169 22.20 -23.67 13.94
C ARG A 169 22.43 -23.14 15.35
N SER A 170 21.51 -22.30 15.82
CA SER A 170 21.53 -21.77 17.18
C SER A 170 20.98 -22.74 18.22
N GLY A 171 20.27 -23.79 17.77
CA GLY A 171 19.53 -24.70 18.64
C GLY A 171 18.13 -24.21 19.02
N ASN A 172 17.73 -23.02 18.56
CA ASN A 172 16.37 -22.52 18.67
C ASN A 172 15.70 -22.48 17.29
N ALA A 173 14.61 -23.24 17.15
CA ALA A 173 13.92 -23.44 15.87
C ALA A 173 13.39 -22.13 15.27
N ASP A 174 12.85 -21.22 16.09
CA ASP A 174 12.31 -19.94 15.60
C ASP A 174 13.43 -19.01 15.11
N VAL A 175 14.57 -19.00 15.81
CA VAL A 175 15.77 -18.26 15.40
C VAL A 175 16.29 -18.78 14.08
N ASP A 176 16.42 -20.09 13.98
CA ASP A 176 16.98 -20.75 12.81
C ASP A 176 16.05 -20.59 11.60
N PHE A 177 14.72 -20.66 11.80
CA PHE A 177 13.71 -20.35 10.79
C PHE A 177 13.88 -18.93 10.25
N VAL A 178 13.93 -17.93 11.12
CA VAL A 178 14.06 -16.53 10.70
C VAL A 178 15.41 -16.26 10.01
N ARG A 179 16.50 -16.85 10.51
CA ARG A 179 17.81 -16.73 9.87
C ARG A 179 17.82 -17.31 8.46
N LEU A 180 17.12 -18.43 8.23
CA LEU A 180 16.98 -19.04 6.91
C LEU A 180 16.06 -18.24 5.99
N MET A 181 14.95 -17.70 6.51
CA MET A 181 13.96 -16.99 5.69
C MET A 181 14.41 -15.60 5.25
N LEU A 182 15.28 -14.93 6.00
CA LEU A 182 15.83 -13.63 5.60
C LEU A 182 16.56 -13.65 4.23
N PRO A 183 17.58 -14.49 3.99
CA PRO A 183 18.22 -14.58 2.69
C PRO A 183 17.30 -15.16 1.60
N HIS A 184 16.39 -16.06 1.95
CA HIS A 184 15.39 -16.60 1.02
C HIS A 184 14.47 -15.50 0.47
N HIS A 185 13.92 -14.67 1.37
CA HIS A 185 13.06 -13.55 0.98
C HIS A 185 13.82 -12.49 0.19
N GLN A 186 15.08 -12.22 0.55
CA GLN A 186 15.91 -11.28 -0.19
C GLN A 186 16.15 -11.74 -1.64
N ALA A 187 16.34 -13.05 -1.85
CA ALA A 187 16.49 -13.62 -3.19
C ALA A 187 15.21 -13.46 -4.03
N ALA A 188 14.04 -13.69 -3.42
CA ALA A 188 12.75 -13.49 -4.07
C ALA A 188 12.56 -12.01 -4.50
N ILE A 189 12.98 -11.06 -3.67
CA ILE A 189 12.99 -9.63 -4.01
C ILE A 189 13.93 -9.34 -5.18
N ASP A 190 15.14 -9.89 -5.15
CA ASP A 190 16.16 -9.62 -6.17
C ASP A 190 15.70 -10.17 -7.54
N MET A 191 15.16 -11.39 -7.59
CA MET A 191 14.55 -11.95 -8.81
C MET A 191 13.36 -11.13 -9.32
N ALA A 192 12.48 -10.72 -8.41
CA ALA A 192 11.32 -9.93 -8.78
C ALA A 192 11.73 -8.56 -9.35
N LYS A 193 12.82 -7.96 -8.86
CA LYS A 193 13.40 -6.75 -9.48
C LYS A 193 13.93 -7.04 -10.89
N THR A 194 14.60 -8.17 -11.12
CA THR A 194 15.00 -8.58 -12.48
C THR A 194 13.79 -8.71 -13.41
N GLN A 195 12.69 -9.32 -12.94
CA GLN A 195 11.42 -9.38 -13.70
C GLN A 195 10.84 -7.99 -13.98
N LEU A 196 10.97 -7.02 -13.07
CA LEU A 196 10.54 -5.64 -13.29
C LEU A 196 11.44 -4.86 -14.24
N LEU A 197 12.71 -5.23 -14.38
CA LEU A 197 13.65 -4.60 -15.31
C LEU A 197 13.48 -5.12 -16.73
N TYR A 198 13.36 -6.44 -16.91
CA TYR A 198 13.43 -7.07 -18.24
C TYR A 198 12.11 -7.69 -18.70
N GLY A 199 11.22 -8.05 -17.77
CA GLY A 199 9.95 -8.69 -18.09
C GLY A 199 9.03 -7.77 -18.87
N LYS A 200 8.36 -8.30 -19.88
CA LYS A 200 7.42 -7.54 -20.74
C LYS A 200 5.95 -7.86 -20.45
N ASP A 201 5.67 -9.04 -19.88
CA ASP A 201 4.32 -9.45 -19.54
C ASP A 201 3.76 -8.64 -18.36
N PRO A 202 2.64 -7.90 -18.53
CA PRO A 202 2.09 -7.04 -17.48
C PRO A 202 1.64 -7.79 -16.22
N GLN A 203 1.17 -9.03 -16.36
CA GLN A 203 0.72 -9.85 -15.23
C GLN A 203 1.92 -10.33 -14.40
N MET A 204 3.00 -10.77 -15.05
CA MET A 204 4.22 -11.20 -14.35
C MET A 204 4.96 -10.03 -13.71
N ARG A 205 4.95 -8.85 -14.33
CA ARG A 205 5.47 -7.62 -13.70
C ARG A 205 4.64 -7.21 -12.48
N ARG A 206 3.32 -7.38 -12.51
CA ARG A 206 2.44 -7.14 -11.35
C ARG A 206 2.77 -8.10 -10.20
N LEU A 207 2.87 -9.39 -10.48
CA LEU A 207 3.28 -10.40 -9.50
C LEU A 207 4.66 -10.06 -8.90
N ALA A 208 5.61 -9.64 -9.73
CA ALA A 208 6.93 -9.23 -9.23
C ALA A 208 6.86 -8.01 -8.29
N GLN A 209 6.01 -7.03 -8.58
CA GLN A 209 5.82 -5.87 -7.71
C GLN A 209 5.18 -6.24 -6.34
N GLU A 210 4.28 -7.21 -6.35
CA GLU A 210 3.67 -7.82 -5.15
C GLU A 210 4.73 -8.57 -4.33
N ILE A 211 5.51 -9.45 -4.97
CA ILE A 211 6.60 -10.19 -4.32
C ILE A 211 7.60 -9.24 -3.66
N VAL A 212 8.09 -8.21 -4.37
CA VAL A 212 9.02 -7.22 -3.78
C VAL A 212 8.41 -6.59 -2.53
N THR A 213 7.13 -6.27 -2.57
CA THR A 213 6.41 -5.62 -1.47
C THR A 213 6.27 -6.52 -0.25
N ASP A 214 5.71 -7.71 -0.43
CA ASP A 214 5.35 -8.58 0.69
C ASP A 214 6.60 -9.13 1.37
N GLN A 215 7.57 -9.57 0.57
CA GLN A 215 8.83 -10.12 1.06
C GLN A 215 9.65 -9.07 1.84
N GLN A 216 9.61 -7.79 1.43
CA GLN A 216 10.29 -6.71 2.14
C GLN A 216 9.66 -6.46 3.52
N LEU A 217 8.32 -6.53 3.63
CA LEU A 217 7.61 -6.42 4.91
C LEU A 217 7.93 -7.59 5.84
N GLU A 218 7.97 -8.81 5.30
CA GLU A 218 8.34 -10.00 6.06
C GLU A 218 9.79 -9.94 6.55
N ILE A 219 10.72 -9.42 5.73
CA ILE A 219 12.11 -9.13 6.15
C ILE A 219 12.13 -8.14 7.31
N GLU A 220 11.37 -7.06 7.25
CA GLU A 220 11.32 -6.06 8.34
C GLU A 220 10.75 -6.64 9.63
N LEU A 221 9.68 -7.42 9.53
CA LEU A 221 9.08 -8.14 10.65
C LEU A 221 10.12 -9.06 11.30
N MET A 222 10.77 -9.91 10.50
CA MET A 222 11.79 -10.85 10.94
C MET A 222 13.00 -10.16 11.59
N ARG A 223 13.52 -9.09 10.98
CA ARG A 223 14.62 -8.29 11.55
C ARG A 223 14.23 -7.66 12.88
N ARG A 224 13.02 -7.13 12.98
CA ARG A 224 12.50 -6.54 14.22
C ARG A 224 12.39 -7.60 15.31
N TRP A 225 11.88 -8.77 14.97
CA TRP A 225 11.74 -9.88 15.91
C TRP A 225 13.11 -10.37 16.44
N LEU A 226 14.13 -10.52 15.57
CA LEU A 226 15.50 -10.82 16.01
C LEU A 226 16.06 -9.77 16.97
N LYS A 227 15.92 -8.48 16.62
CA LYS A 227 16.41 -7.36 17.45
C LYS A 227 15.75 -7.32 18.83
N GLN A 228 14.44 -7.56 18.90
CA GLN A 228 13.72 -7.60 20.17
C GLN A 228 14.24 -8.70 21.09
N ARG A 229 14.56 -9.87 20.53
CA ARG A 229 15.08 -10.99 21.30
C ARG A 229 16.50 -10.73 21.80
N GLU A 230 17.37 -10.15 20.97
CA GLU A 230 18.71 -9.73 21.40
C GLU A 230 18.66 -8.76 22.59
N LEU A 231 17.73 -7.80 22.55
CA LEU A 231 17.50 -6.85 23.65
C LEU A 231 16.96 -7.52 24.91
N ALA A 232 16.13 -8.56 24.79
CA ALA A 232 15.64 -9.32 25.92
C ALA A 232 16.76 -10.13 26.58
N SER A 233 17.54 -10.90 25.80
CA SER A 233 18.68 -11.66 26.31
C SER A 233 19.75 -10.78 26.97
N ALA A 234 19.97 -9.57 26.46
CA ALA A 234 20.89 -8.60 27.06
C ALA A 234 20.42 -8.04 28.42
N LYS A 235 19.11 -7.99 28.67
CA LYS A 235 18.54 -7.59 29.96
C LYS A 235 18.63 -8.71 31.00
N ASP A 236 18.41 -9.96 30.57
CA ASP A 236 18.50 -11.13 31.44
C ASP A 236 19.96 -11.36 31.94
N ASN A 237 20.95 -11.08 31.09
CA ASN A 237 22.37 -11.12 31.48
C ASN A 237 22.80 -9.97 32.41
N LYS A 238 22.05 -8.85 32.49
CA LYS A 238 22.36 -7.73 33.40
C LYS A 238 21.72 -7.89 34.78
N THR A 239 20.61 -8.61 34.88
CA THR A 239 19.89 -8.86 36.15
C THR A 239 20.45 -10.06 36.92
N SER A 240 21.34 -10.85 36.31
CA SER A 240 22.00 -12.02 36.90
C SER A 240 23.44 -11.76 37.39
N ALA A 241 23.93 -10.52 37.36
CA ALA A 241 25.21 -10.17 37.96
C ALA A 241 25.12 -10.27 39.50
N PRO A 242 26.06 -10.94 40.20
CA PRO A 242 25.97 -11.15 41.63
C PRO A 242 26.15 -9.83 42.40
N ASP A 243 25.28 -9.60 43.37
CA ASP A 243 25.38 -8.53 44.37
C ASP A 243 26.66 -8.74 45.21
N SER A 244 27.76 -8.14 44.77
CA SER A 244 29.01 -8.11 45.53
C SER A 244 29.05 -6.88 46.43
N GLY A 245 28.46 -6.99 47.61
CA GLY A 245 28.88 -6.15 48.72
C GLY A 245 27.83 -5.85 49.77
N LYS A 246 27.85 -6.62 50.86
CA LYS A 246 28.22 -6.13 52.20
C LYS A 246 28.30 -7.31 53.17
N GLU A 247 29.51 -7.83 53.31
CA GLU A 247 29.89 -8.73 54.39
C GLU A 247 29.95 -7.92 55.69
N ASN A 248 29.09 -8.27 56.65
CA ASN A 248 29.08 -7.69 57.99
C ASN A 248 30.34 -8.11 58.74
N GLN A 249 31.21 -7.15 59.03
CA GLN A 249 32.24 -7.31 60.07
C GLN A 249 31.61 -7.17 61.45
N LYS A 250 32.03 -8.10 62.29
CA LYS A 250 31.61 -8.40 63.65
C LYS A 250 32.28 -7.47 64.66
#